data_AF-A0A1Y3B9T0-F1
#
_entry.id   AF-A0A1Y3B9T0-F1
#
_cell.length_a   1.000
_cell.length_b   1.000
_cell.length_c   1.000
_cell.angle_alpha   90.00
_cell.angle_beta   90.00
_cell.angle_gamma   90.00
#
_symmetry.space_group_name_H-M   'P 1'
#
loop_
_entity.id
_entity.type
_entity.pdbx_description
1 polymer ?
#
loop_
_entity_poly.entity_id
_entity_poly.type
_entity_poly.pdbx_seq_one_letter_code
_entity_poly.pdbx_strand_id
1 'polypeptide(L)'
;EQKRQLIERYIREAKLVGLSLKHQDQLIVYNLVNEKLNKEQQNFVETAMKANSIFQSNIISPQFLDCLPDHVITQLNHHDIDAVFNSFMRYCPDQTLRKDFWLAYNARAAPYLGSTLNNFLSIEKIRELRHQKAQLLGYENFAKMALDLRGSGCNAMAGNVENVQAFMNGLGNQSDAKFEKNLKEIKDFTMEFRPEGRRAQDAPSTFMPSNIMVEKLHLWDLKYFERLFLREHYQINSADVRAYFPLDRVVTGMLEFAERLFGIKIVEIKDDNNVWGRNVRHFKVFDDSGRSSAEYGSFYFDPFQQKSRIFMPIARSDSLNTKPVVFFLMDFTHGSGTVFDQLEKQKLQAAGKELLNFSQVVQLFGKFGFVLQHLLTQVDYSELGGLTNIEVDTFNMVSHFMKLWPLNSYPVIAGC
;
A
#
# COMPACT_ATOMS: atom_id res chain seq x y z
N GLU A 1 15.23 -26.37 17.05
CA GLU A 1 14.02 -25.66 16.58
C GLU A 1 14.09 -25.24 15.11
N GLN A 2 14.95 -24.31 14.71
CA GLN A 2 15.01 -23.80 13.32
C GLN A 2 15.09 -24.91 12.25
N LYS A 3 15.92 -25.95 12.46
CA LYS A 3 15.99 -27.12 11.55
C LYS A 3 14.66 -27.85 11.37
N ARG A 4 13.85 -27.97 12.44
CA ARG A 4 12.53 -28.60 12.38
C ARG A 4 11.58 -27.75 11.54
N GLN A 5 11.54 -26.44 11.79
CA GLN A 5 10.71 -25.50 11.04
C GLN A 5 11.07 -25.48 9.55
N LEU A 6 12.35 -25.61 9.22
CA LEU A 6 12.83 -25.69 7.84
C LEU A 6 12.28 -26.94 7.13
N ILE A 7 12.35 -28.09 7.80
CA ILE A 7 11.80 -29.36 7.27
C ILE A 7 10.28 -29.25 7.10
N GLU A 8 9.56 -28.74 8.10
CA GLU A 8 8.12 -28.55 8.04
C GLU A 8 7.70 -27.61 6.91
N ARG A 9 8.46 -26.54 6.68
CA ARG A 9 8.25 -25.65 5.54
C ARG A 9 8.40 -26.40 4.21
N TYR A 10 9.49 -27.13 4.01
CA TYR A 10 9.70 -27.87 2.75
C TYR A 10 8.66 -28.97 2.53
N ILE A 11 8.20 -29.65 3.58
CA ILE A 11 7.09 -30.61 3.49
C ILE A 11 5.81 -29.92 3.02
N ARG A 12 5.52 -28.72 3.55
CA ARG A 12 4.36 -27.92 3.12
C ARG A 12 4.48 -27.44 1.67
N GLU A 13 5.65 -26.96 1.27
CA GLU A 13 5.93 -26.58 -0.12
C GLU A 13 5.81 -27.78 -1.07
N ALA A 14 6.31 -28.96 -0.68
CA ALA A 14 6.18 -30.19 -1.45
C ALA A 14 4.71 -30.58 -1.64
N LYS A 15 3.88 -30.49 -0.59
CA LYS A 15 2.44 -30.70 -0.69
C LYS A 15 1.79 -29.66 -1.61
N LEU A 16 2.21 -28.40 -1.53
CA LEU A 16 1.74 -27.30 -2.39
C LEU A 16 2.10 -27.47 -3.87
N VAL A 17 3.15 -28.20 -4.21
CA VAL A 17 3.45 -28.53 -5.62
C VAL A 17 2.85 -29.87 -6.04
N GLY A 18 2.05 -30.51 -5.18
CA GLY A 18 1.32 -31.74 -5.49
C GLY A 18 2.14 -33.02 -5.34
N LEU A 19 3.33 -32.98 -4.73
CA LEU A 19 4.16 -34.19 -4.55
C LEU A 19 3.53 -35.25 -3.64
N SER A 20 2.49 -34.90 -2.87
CA SER A 20 1.73 -35.83 -2.05
C SER A 20 0.62 -36.58 -2.81
N LEU A 21 0.41 -36.30 -4.10
CA LEU A 21 -0.64 -36.93 -4.90
C LEU A 21 -0.27 -38.38 -5.22
N LYS A 22 -1.20 -39.31 -4.98
CA LYS A 22 -0.93 -40.76 -5.05
C LYS A 22 -0.79 -41.29 -6.49
N HIS A 23 -1.40 -40.61 -7.45
CA HIS A 23 -1.45 -41.04 -8.85
C HIS A 23 -0.83 -40.02 -9.77
N GLN A 24 -0.05 -40.50 -10.75
CA GLN A 24 0.61 -39.65 -11.74
C GLN A 24 -0.41 -38.80 -12.53
N ASP A 25 -1.58 -39.36 -12.84
CA ASP A 25 -2.66 -38.63 -13.52
C ASP A 25 -3.20 -37.46 -12.68
N GLN A 26 -3.29 -37.61 -11.35
CA GLN A 26 -3.71 -36.52 -10.46
C GLN A 26 -2.68 -35.39 -10.46
N LEU A 27 -1.39 -35.70 -10.52
CA LEU A 27 -0.33 -34.70 -10.62
C LEU A 27 -0.38 -33.96 -11.97
N ILE A 28 -0.67 -34.67 -13.06
CA ILE A 28 -0.87 -34.05 -14.40
C ILE A 28 -2.05 -33.08 -14.35
N VAL A 29 -3.20 -33.52 -13.81
CA VAL A 29 -4.38 -32.66 -13.66
C VAL A 29 -4.07 -31.46 -12.76
N TYR A 30 -3.37 -31.66 -11.65
CA TYR A 30 -2.97 -30.60 -10.73
C TYR A 30 -2.10 -29.53 -11.40
N ASN A 31 -1.10 -29.96 -12.19
CA ASN A 31 -0.23 -29.05 -12.93
C ASN A 31 -1.00 -28.28 -14.00
N LEU A 32 -1.90 -28.94 -14.74
CA LEU A 32 -2.78 -28.29 -15.72
C LEU A 32 -3.71 -27.26 -15.06
N VAL A 33 -4.26 -27.58 -13.88
CA VAL A 33 -5.10 -26.65 -13.09
C VAL A 33 -4.29 -25.43 -12.68
N ASN A 34 -3.05 -25.61 -12.19
CA ASN A 34 -2.18 -24.50 -11.82
C ASN A 34 -1.81 -23.62 -13.02
N GLU A 35 -1.47 -24.21 -14.16
CA GLU A 35 -1.16 -23.47 -15.39
C GLU A 35 -2.35 -22.62 -15.84
N LYS A 36 -3.55 -23.22 -15.91
CA LYS A 36 -4.79 -22.51 -16.25
C LYS A 36 -5.10 -21.42 -15.22
N LEU A 37 -4.91 -21.69 -13.94
CA LEU A 37 -5.15 -20.72 -12.87
C LEU A 37 -4.22 -19.51 -13.00
N ASN A 38 -2.93 -19.74 -13.25
CA ASN A 38 -1.94 -18.68 -13.46
C ASN A 38 -2.30 -17.83 -14.68
N LYS A 39 -2.69 -18.49 -15.79
CA LYS A 39 -3.12 -17.80 -17.01
C LYS A 39 -4.36 -16.92 -16.77
N GLU A 40 -5.38 -17.43 -16.10
CA GLU A 40 -6.58 -16.64 -15.80
C GLU A 40 -6.30 -15.50 -14.80
N GLN A 41 -5.37 -15.68 -13.86
CA GLN A 41 -4.91 -14.58 -12.99
C GLN A 41 -4.18 -13.49 -13.76
N GLN A 42 -3.33 -13.86 -14.72
CA GLN A 42 -2.67 -12.88 -15.60
C GLN A 42 -3.69 -12.15 -16.46
N ASN A 43 -4.61 -12.87 -17.11
CA ASN A 43 -5.70 -12.29 -17.89
C ASN A 43 -6.51 -11.29 -17.07
N PHE A 44 -6.84 -11.62 -15.81
CA PHE A 44 -7.57 -10.73 -14.91
C PHE A 44 -6.84 -9.40 -14.69
N VAL A 45 -5.53 -9.46 -14.41
CA VAL A 45 -4.69 -8.27 -14.18
C VAL A 45 -4.55 -7.45 -15.44
N GLU A 46 -4.25 -8.07 -16.58
CA GLU A 46 -4.11 -7.38 -17.87
C GLU A 46 -5.41 -6.69 -18.29
N THR A 47 -6.54 -7.36 -18.11
CA THR A 47 -7.86 -6.81 -18.45
C THR A 47 -8.20 -5.62 -17.55
N ALA A 48 -7.88 -5.69 -16.25
CA ALA A 48 -8.04 -4.57 -15.34
C ALA A 48 -7.16 -3.38 -15.75
N MET A 49 -5.89 -3.62 -16.08
CA MET A 49 -4.97 -2.57 -16.56
C MET A 49 -5.45 -1.94 -17.88
N LYS A 50 -5.97 -2.75 -18.82
CA LYS A 50 -6.56 -2.22 -20.06
C LYS A 50 -7.81 -1.38 -19.77
N ALA A 51 -8.70 -1.86 -18.91
CA ALA A 51 -9.90 -1.13 -18.52
C ALA A 51 -9.58 0.22 -17.85
N ASN A 52 -8.50 0.28 -17.07
CA ASN A 52 -8.02 1.52 -16.47
C ASN A 52 -7.66 2.59 -17.49
N SER A 53 -7.02 2.19 -18.60
CA SER A 53 -6.51 3.09 -19.64
C SER A 53 -7.55 3.54 -20.66
N ILE A 54 -8.74 2.91 -20.69
CA ILE A 54 -9.79 3.19 -21.67
C ILE A 54 -10.67 4.36 -21.24
N PHE A 55 -10.75 4.64 -19.95
CA PHE A 55 -11.53 5.77 -19.47
C PHE A 55 -10.90 7.07 -19.97
N GLN A 56 -11.57 7.70 -20.93
CA GLN A 56 -11.29 9.06 -21.36
C GLN A 56 -12.50 9.90 -20.98
N SER A 57 -12.27 10.89 -20.13
CA SER A 57 -13.31 11.83 -19.75
C SER A 57 -13.08 13.13 -20.50
N ASN A 58 -14.04 13.53 -21.35
CA ASN A 58 -14.06 14.84 -22.01
C ASN A 58 -14.45 15.95 -21.00
N ILE A 59 -13.94 15.90 -19.78
CA ILE A 59 -14.22 16.89 -18.72
C ILE A 59 -13.30 18.10 -18.97
N ILE A 60 -13.56 18.86 -20.03
CA ILE A 60 -12.76 20.05 -20.33
C ILE A 60 -13.70 21.16 -20.78
N SER A 61 -14.51 21.67 -19.86
CA SER A 61 -14.76 23.11 -19.88
C SER A 61 -13.60 23.76 -19.11
N PRO A 62 -12.91 24.77 -19.66
CA PRO A 62 -11.85 25.48 -18.95
C PRO A 62 -12.28 25.97 -17.56
N GLN A 63 -13.56 26.39 -17.44
CA GLN A 63 -14.17 26.84 -16.20
C GLN A 63 -14.22 25.77 -15.09
N PHE A 64 -14.30 24.48 -15.44
CA PHE A 64 -14.29 23.40 -14.45
C PHE A 64 -12.88 23.12 -13.90
N LEU A 65 -11.85 23.23 -14.75
CA LEU A 65 -10.46 23.04 -14.31
C LEU A 65 -10.08 24.09 -13.26
N ASP A 66 -10.59 25.31 -13.39
CA ASP A 66 -10.37 26.39 -12.44
C ASP A 66 -10.96 26.12 -11.03
N CYS A 67 -11.83 25.11 -10.89
CA CYS A 67 -12.45 24.72 -9.62
C CYS A 67 -11.69 23.58 -8.91
N LEU A 68 -10.68 22.99 -9.56
CA LEU A 68 -9.87 21.93 -9.00
C LEU A 68 -8.54 22.51 -8.52
N PRO A 69 -7.93 21.93 -7.47
CA PRO A 69 -6.51 22.16 -7.25
C PRO A 69 -5.76 21.62 -8.47
N ASP A 70 -5.09 22.48 -9.21
CA ASP A 70 -3.68 22.39 -9.51
C ASP A 70 -3.04 20.96 -9.52
N HIS A 71 -2.90 20.31 -8.36
CA HIS A 71 -2.38 18.93 -8.31
C HIS A 71 -3.28 17.87 -8.93
N VAL A 72 -4.59 18.02 -8.79
CA VAL A 72 -5.62 17.16 -9.39
C VAL A 72 -5.65 17.39 -10.90
N ILE A 73 -5.53 18.64 -11.35
CA ILE A 73 -5.45 18.99 -12.78
C ILE A 73 -4.29 18.26 -13.44
N THR A 74 -3.13 18.22 -12.79
CA THR A 74 -1.95 17.53 -13.33
C THR A 74 -2.13 16.02 -13.37
N GLN A 75 -2.79 15.45 -12.36
CA GLN A 75 -3.14 14.02 -12.37
C GLN A 75 -4.18 13.69 -13.44
N LEU A 76 -5.11 14.60 -13.78
CA LEU A 76 -6.10 14.38 -14.84
C LEU A 76 -5.48 14.19 -16.24
N ASN A 77 -4.24 14.63 -16.46
CA ASN A 77 -3.48 14.31 -17.68
C ASN A 77 -3.06 12.84 -17.75
N HIS A 78 -3.18 12.09 -16.65
CA HIS A 78 -2.88 10.66 -16.62
C HIS A 78 -4.07 9.86 -17.16
N HIS A 79 -3.82 9.00 -18.15
CA HIS A 79 -4.87 8.17 -18.75
C HIS A 79 -5.29 6.96 -17.90
N ASP A 80 -4.66 6.74 -16.75
CA ASP A 80 -5.04 5.70 -15.79
C ASP A 80 -6.02 6.27 -14.75
N ILE A 81 -7.29 5.87 -14.85
CA ILE A 81 -8.33 6.25 -13.90
C ILE A 81 -8.00 5.85 -12.45
N ASP A 82 -7.21 4.79 -12.22
CA ASP A 82 -6.80 4.35 -10.88
C ASP A 82 -5.93 5.38 -10.17
N ALA A 83 -5.01 5.97 -10.91
CA ALA A 83 -4.10 6.99 -10.41
C ALA A 83 -4.84 8.29 -10.03
N VAL A 84 -5.96 8.59 -10.72
CA VAL A 84 -6.68 9.86 -10.58
C VAL A 84 -7.86 9.77 -9.62
N PHE A 85 -8.46 8.58 -9.48
CA PHE A 85 -9.72 8.37 -8.77
C PHE A 85 -9.78 9.02 -7.39
N ASN A 86 -8.81 8.73 -6.52
CA ASN A 86 -8.89 9.20 -5.13
C ASN A 86 -8.86 10.73 -5.05
N SER A 87 -8.00 11.39 -5.82
CA SER A 87 -7.90 12.84 -5.87
C SER A 87 -9.15 13.46 -6.47
N PHE A 88 -9.63 12.94 -7.62
CA PHE A 88 -10.84 13.46 -8.24
C PHE A 88 -12.05 13.38 -7.31
N MET A 89 -12.28 12.22 -6.69
CA MET A 89 -13.39 12.02 -5.75
C MET A 89 -13.29 12.89 -4.48
N ARG A 90 -12.10 13.33 -4.10
CA ARG A 90 -11.87 14.20 -2.94
C ARG A 90 -12.05 15.68 -3.25
N TYR A 91 -11.68 16.13 -4.46
CA TYR A 91 -11.58 17.55 -4.76
C TYR A 91 -12.62 18.07 -5.74
N CYS A 92 -13.20 17.22 -6.61
CA CYS A 92 -14.21 17.64 -7.58
C CYS A 92 -15.46 18.18 -6.86
N PRO A 93 -15.83 19.47 -7.04
CA PRO A 93 -17.00 20.05 -6.39
C PRO A 93 -18.32 19.63 -7.04
N ASP A 94 -18.30 19.26 -8.32
CA ASP A 94 -19.48 18.83 -9.07
C ASP A 94 -19.88 17.39 -8.72
N GLN A 95 -21.10 17.22 -8.20
CA GLN A 95 -21.64 15.91 -7.81
C GLN A 95 -21.90 14.99 -9.00
N THR A 96 -22.37 15.52 -10.13
CA THR A 96 -22.65 14.74 -11.35
C THR A 96 -21.36 14.15 -11.89
N LEU A 97 -20.30 14.96 -11.95
CA LEU A 97 -18.99 14.48 -12.39
C LEU A 97 -18.40 13.47 -11.41
N ARG A 98 -18.53 13.67 -10.09
CA ARG A 98 -18.14 12.64 -9.10
C ARG A 98 -18.91 11.33 -9.30
N LYS A 99 -20.22 11.41 -9.56
CA LYS A 99 -21.06 10.24 -9.82
C LYS A 99 -20.60 9.49 -11.07
N ASP A 100 -20.42 10.18 -12.18
CA ASP A 100 -20.03 9.58 -13.46
C ASP A 100 -18.64 8.94 -13.36
N PHE A 101 -17.70 9.62 -12.73
CA PHE A 101 -16.35 9.10 -12.46
C PHE A 101 -16.39 7.88 -11.53
N TRP A 102 -17.20 7.93 -10.47
CA TRP A 102 -17.39 6.81 -9.55
C TRP A 102 -18.00 5.59 -10.25
N LEU A 103 -19.02 5.79 -11.09
CA LEU A 103 -19.64 4.72 -11.86
C LEU A 103 -18.63 4.12 -12.84
N ALA A 104 -17.89 4.94 -13.58
CA ALA A 104 -16.86 4.46 -14.51
C ALA A 104 -15.77 3.65 -13.80
N TYR A 105 -15.29 4.11 -12.65
CA TYR A 105 -14.28 3.41 -11.87
C TYR A 105 -14.76 2.06 -11.32
N ASN A 106 -16.00 1.99 -10.84
CA ASN A 106 -16.57 0.73 -10.33
C ASN A 106 -17.05 -0.21 -11.45
N ALA A 107 -17.27 0.32 -12.65
CA ALA A 107 -17.62 -0.44 -13.84
C ALA A 107 -16.39 -1.04 -14.56
N ARG A 108 -15.16 -0.77 -14.11
CA ARG A 108 -13.95 -1.25 -14.78
C ARG A 108 -13.96 -2.78 -14.90
N ALA A 109 -13.64 -3.25 -16.10
CA ALA A 109 -13.65 -4.66 -16.46
C ALA A 109 -15.00 -5.37 -16.23
N ALA A 110 -16.12 -4.63 -16.21
CA ALA A 110 -17.45 -5.17 -16.08
C ALA A 110 -17.93 -5.83 -17.40
N PRO A 111 -18.80 -6.86 -17.31
CA PRO A 111 -19.19 -7.65 -18.49
C PRO A 111 -19.89 -6.87 -19.60
N TYR A 112 -20.52 -5.73 -19.28
CA TYR A 112 -21.22 -4.88 -20.24
C TYR A 112 -20.31 -3.90 -21.00
N LEU A 113 -19.01 -3.79 -20.65
CA LEU A 113 -18.04 -2.99 -21.40
C LEU A 113 -17.49 -3.70 -22.65
N GLY A 114 -17.91 -4.94 -22.89
CA GLY A 114 -17.51 -5.75 -24.04
C GLY A 114 -16.74 -7.01 -23.65
N SER A 115 -16.64 -7.96 -24.56
CA SER A 115 -16.02 -9.28 -24.31
C SER A 115 -14.51 -9.21 -24.01
N THR A 116 -13.82 -8.17 -24.51
CA THR A 116 -12.38 -7.96 -24.33
C THR A 116 -12.00 -7.27 -23.02
N LEU A 117 -12.97 -6.67 -22.32
CA LEU A 117 -12.80 -5.92 -21.07
C LEU A 117 -13.68 -6.52 -19.97
N ASN A 118 -13.66 -7.84 -19.85
CA ASN A 118 -14.56 -8.55 -18.97
C ASN A 118 -13.79 -9.48 -18.03
N ASN A 119 -13.75 -9.12 -16.75
CA ASN A 119 -13.15 -9.95 -15.72
C ASN A 119 -14.10 -10.97 -15.08
N PHE A 120 -15.40 -10.89 -15.33
CA PHE A 120 -16.39 -11.81 -14.75
C PHE A 120 -16.04 -13.27 -15.06
N LEU A 121 -15.76 -13.58 -16.34
CA LEU A 121 -15.43 -14.95 -16.75
C LEU A 121 -14.11 -15.44 -16.15
N SER A 122 -13.09 -14.59 -16.07
CA SER A 122 -11.82 -14.96 -15.43
C SER A 122 -11.99 -15.17 -13.92
N ILE A 123 -12.82 -14.38 -13.24
CA ILE A 123 -13.14 -14.58 -11.82
C ILE A 123 -13.80 -15.94 -11.60
N GLU A 124 -14.82 -16.29 -12.38
CA GLU A 124 -15.52 -17.57 -12.23
C GLU A 124 -14.60 -18.76 -12.48
N LYS A 125 -13.77 -18.70 -13.53
CA LYS A 125 -12.74 -19.73 -13.78
C LYS A 125 -11.70 -19.80 -12.67
N ILE A 126 -11.25 -18.67 -12.14
CA ILE A 126 -10.32 -18.64 -11.00
C ILE A 126 -10.97 -19.31 -9.79
N ARG A 127 -12.24 -19.05 -9.49
CA ARG A 127 -12.98 -19.69 -8.39
C ARG A 127 -13.08 -21.20 -8.59
N GLU A 128 -13.48 -21.64 -9.78
CA GLU A 128 -13.57 -23.05 -10.16
C GLU A 128 -12.22 -23.75 -10.02
N LEU A 129 -11.17 -23.23 -10.66
CA LEU A 129 -9.82 -23.81 -10.64
C LEU A 129 -9.22 -23.82 -9.23
N ARG A 130 -9.50 -22.80 -8.40
CA ARG A 130 -9.11 -22.78 -6.99
C ARG A 130 -9.82 -23.88 -6.19
N HIS A 131 -11.10 -24.12 -6.45
CA HIS A 131 -11.84 -25.20 -5.80
C HIS A 131 -11.31 -26.58 -6.23
N GLN A 132 -11.13 -26.81 -7.54
CA GLN A 132 -10.54 -28.04 -8.06
C GLN A 132 -9.14 -28.29 -7.48
N LYS A 133 -8.29 -27.25 -7.43
CA LYS A 133 -6.96 -27.32 -6.80
C LYS A 133 -7.03 -27.77 -5.34
N ALA A 134 -7.95 -27.20 -4.56
CA ALA A 134 -8.15 -27.55 -3.17
C ALA A 134 -8.57 -29.01 -3.00
N GLN A 135 -9.54 -29.47 -3.80
CA GLN A 135 -10.04 -30.85 -3.77
C GLN A 135 -8.94 -31.86 -4.13
N LEU A 136 -8.12 -31.57 -5.14
CA LEU A 136 -6.99 -32.42 -5.52
C LEU A 136 -6.00 -32.60 -4.36
N LEU A 137 -5.76 -31.55 -3.58
CA LEU A 137 -4.89 -31.60 -2.41
C LEU A 137 -5.57 -32.11 -1.13
N GLY A 138 -6.82 -32.56 -1.22
CA GLY A 138 -7.59 -33.14 -0.11
C GLY A 138 -8.27 -32.11 0.80
N TYR A 139 -8.43 -30.87 0.36
CA TYR A 139 -9.16 -29.83 1.09
C TYR A 139 -10.59 -29.68 0.56
N GLU A 140 -11.52 -29.41 1.46
CA GLU A 140 -12.93 -29.17 1.12
C GLU A 140 -13.11 -27.93 0.21
N ASN A 141 -12.34 -26.88 0.47
CA ASN A 141 -12.41 -25.63 -0.28
C ASN A 141 -11.08 -24.87 -0.24
N PHE A 142 -10.97 -23.87 -1.12
CA PHE A 142 -9.74 -23.09 -1.25
C PHE A 142 -9.41 -22.24 -0.03
N ALA A 143 -10.40 -21.80 0.77
CA ALA A 143 -10.15 -21.02 1.97
C ALA A 143 -9.41 -21.86 3.02
N LYS A 144 -9.86 -23.09 3.28
CA LYS A 144 -9.16 -24.04 4.16
C LYS A 144 -7.74 -24.34 3.66
N MET A 145 -7.59 -24.58 2.35
CA MET A 145 -6.27 -24.77 1.74
C MET A 145 -5.36 -23.54 1.91
N ALA A 146 -5.89 -22.32 1.72
CA ALA A 146 -5.12 -21.09 1.82
C ALA A 146 -4.73 -20.72 3.25
N LEU A 147 -5.49 -21.16 4.26
CA LEU A 147 -5.10 -21.00 5.67
C LEU A 147 -4.03 -22.01 6.08
N ASP A 148 -4.02 -23.20 5.50
CA ASP A 148 -3.03 -24.23 5.84
C ASP A 148 -1.73 -24.09 5.03
N LEU A 149 -1.84 -23.73 3.74
CA LEU A 149 -0.76 -23.81 2.76
C LEU A 149 -0.85 -22.68 1.73
N ARG A 150 -0.29 -21.49 2.00
CA ARG A 150 -0.28 -20.39 1.01
C ARG A 150 1.10 -19.88 0.68
N GLY A 151 1.38 -19.77 -0.62
CA GLY A 151 2.32 -18.85 -1.30
C GLY A 151 3.83 -19.01 -1.03
N SER A 152 4.19 -19.40 0.19
CA SER A 152 5.57 -19.44 0.71
C SER A 152 5.79 -20.64 1.65
N GLY A 153 4.92 -21.65 1.59
CA GLY A 153 4.94 -22.78 2.54
C GLY A 153 4.48 -22.44 3.96
N CYS A 154 4.01 -21.21 4.20
CA CYS A 154 3.53 -20.76 5.50
C CYS A 154 2.01 -20.94 5.62
N ASN A 155 1.58 -21.30 6.83
CA ASN A 155 0.19 -21.28 7.25
C ASN A 155 -0.23 -19.84 7.58
N ALA A 156 -1.53 -19.62 7.74
CA ALA A 156 -2.07 -18.44 8.39
C ALA A 156 -2.21 -18.71 9.89
N MET A 157 -1.90 -17.73 10.72
CA MET A 157 -2.07 -17.81 12.17
C MET A 157 -3.54 -17.90 12.60
N ALA A 158 -4.46 -17.46 11.75
CA ALA A 158 -5.90 -17.58 12.00
C ALA A 158 -6.37 -19.04 12.21
N GLY A 159 -5.63 -20.02 11.70
CA GLY A 159 -5.86 -21.45 11.93
C GLY A 159 -7.02 -22.05 11.13
N ASN A 160 -8.22 -21.47 11.19
CA ASN A 160 -9.41 -21.97 10.47
C ASN A 160 -10.34 -20.84 9.99
N VAL A 161 -11.33 -21.20 9.17
CA VAL A 161 -12.22 -20.23 8.51
C VAL A 161 -13.18 -19.60 9.54
N GLU A 162 -13.56 -20.36 10.55
CA GLU A 162 -14.47 -19.95 11.62
C GLU A 162 -13.86 -18.82 12.45
N ASN A 163 -12.56 -18.91 12.78
CA ASN A 163 -11.81 -17.87 13.46
C ASN A 163 -11.73 -16.58 12.64
N VAL A 164 -11.51 -16.70 11.32
CA VAL A 164 -11.51 -15.54 10.41
C VAL A 164 -12.88 -14.87 10.41
N GLN A 165 -13.97 -15.64 10.30
CA GLN A 165 -15.34 -15.11 10.33
C GLN A 165 -15.67 -14.47 11.68
N ALA A 166 -15.32 -15.12 12.79
CA ALA A 166 -15.53 -14.61 14.14
C ALA A 166 -14.78 -13.28 14.36
N PHE A 167 -13.53 -13.18 13.89
CA PHE A 167 -12.75 -11.95 13.95
C PHE A 167 -13.41 -10.82 13.14
N MET A 168 -13.79 -11.08 11.89
CA MET A 168 -14.43 -10.08 11.02
C MET A 168 -15.77 -9.59 11.58
N ASN A 169 -16.60 -10.51 12.08
CA ASN A 169 -17.88 -10.18 12.70
C ASN A 169 -17.67 -9.41 14.02
N GLY A 170 -16.71 -9.83 14.84
CA GLY A 170 -16.35 -9.14 16.08
C GLY A 170 -15.88 -7.71 15.83
N LEU A 171 -15.05 -7.50 14.80
CA LEU A 171 -14.59 -6.18 14.39
C LEU A 171 -15.75 -5.31 13.89
N GLY A 172 -16.64 -5.87 13.06
CA GLY A 172 -17.86 -5.21 12.60
C GLY A 172 -18.69 -4.70 13.78
N ASN A 173 -19.07 -5.61 14.68
CA ASN A 173 -19.88 -5.30 15.86
C ASN A 173 -19.27 -4.20 16.77
N GLN A 174 -17.94 -4.17 16.90
CA GLN A 174 -17.25 -3.14 17.69
C GLN A 174 -17.17 -1.79 16.97
N SER A 175 -17.17 -1.80 15.64
CA SER A 175 -17.05 -0.60 14.80
C SER A 175 -18.38 0.04 14.41
N ASP A 176 -19.49 -0.72 14.44
CA ASP A 176 -20.81 -0.29 13.93
C ASP A 176 -21.29 1.01 14.56
N ALA A 177 -21.26 1.12 15.90
CA ALA A 177 -21.71 2.32 16.59
C ALA A 177 -20.89 3.56 16.21
N LYS A 178 -19.57 3.39 16.01
CA LYS A 178 -18.69 4.48 15.59
C LYS A 178 -18.88 4.82 14.11
N PHE A 179 -19.09 3.82 13.26
CA PHE A 179 -19.41 4.00 11.85
C PHE A 179 -20.70 4.78 11.67
N GLU A 180 -21.79 4.38 12.33
CA GLU A 180 -23.07 5.07 12.28
C GLU A 180 -22.98 6.51 12.79
N LYS A 181 -22.25 6.73 13.88
CA LYS A 181 -21.98 8.07 14.40
C LYS A 181 -21.23 8.93 13.37
N ASN A 182 -20.13 8.44 12.81
CA ASN A 182 -19.34 9.18 11.82
C ASN A 182 -20.16 9.47 10.55
N LEU A 183 -20.97 8.50 10.10
CA LEU A 183 -21.83 8.67 8.94
C LEU A 183 -22.91 9.73 9.20
N LYS A 184 -23.47 9.76 10.42
CA LYS A 184 -24.41 10.80 10.83
C LYS A 184 -23.75 12.18 10.86
N GLU A 185 -22.56 12.30 11.45
CA GLU A 185 -21.80 13.57 11.48
C GLU A 185 -21.54 14.12 10.07
N ILE A 186 -21.15 13.26 9.12
CA ILE A 186 -20.97 13.66 7.72
C ILE A 186 -22.31 14.06 7.08
N LYS A 187 -23.40 13.32 7.33
CA LYS A 187 -24.74 13.65 6.80
C LYS A 187 -25.22 15.01 7.33
N ASP A 188 -25.13 15.24 8.63
CA ASP A 188 -25.54 16.50 9.27
C ASP A 188 -24.71 17.65 8.69
N PHE A 189 -23.38 17.47 8.57
CA PHE A 189 -22.49 18.43 7.91
C PHE A 189 -22.90 18.74 6.47
N THR A 190 -23.29 17.73 5.67
CA THR A 190 -23.74 17.96 4.28
C THR A 190 -25.02 18.78 4.19
N MET A 191 -25.94 18.66 5.15
CA MET A 191 -27.19 19.43 5.20
C MET A 191 -26.96 20.89 5.59
N GLU A 192 -26.00 21.13 6.49
CA GLU A 192 -25.60 22.46 6.97
C GLU A 192 -24.62 23.16 6.03
N PHE A 193 -23.94 22.41 5.16
CA PHE A 193 -22.96 22.98 4.24
C PHE A 193 -23.62 24.04 3.34
N ARG A 194 -23.03 25.24 3.35
CA ARG A 194 -23.43 26.38 2.51
C ARG A 194 -22.20 26.81 1.71
N PRO A 195 -22.20 26.62 0.37
CA PRO A 195 -21.03 26.97 -0.46
C PRO A 195 -20.85 28.49 -0.60
N GLU A 196 -21.93 29.27 -0.45
CA GLU A 196 -21.92 30.73 -0.59
C GLU A 196 -20.99 31.40 0.43
N GLY A 197 -20.06 32.22 -0.06
CA GLY A 197 -19.10 32.96 0.77
C GLY A 197 -17.88 32.18 1.25
N ARG A 198 -17.79 30.86 0.96
CA ARG A 198 -16.60 30.06 1.28
C ARG A 198 -15.59 30.14 0.14
N ARG A 199 -14.39 30.63 0.44
CA ARG A 199 -13.26 30.66 -0.52
C ARG A 199 -12.82 29.22 -0.80
N ALA A 200 -12.76 28.84 -2.08
CA ALA A 200 -11.97 27.69 -2.49
C ALA A 200 -10.48 28.07 -2.36
N GLN A 201 -9.92 28.04 -1.14
CA GLN A 201 -8.50 28.41 -0.95
C GLN A 201 -7.55 27.42 -1.65
N ASP A 202 -8.07 26.27 -2.09
CA ASP A 202 -7.30 25.21 -2.75
C ASP A 202 -7.54 25.18 -4.27
N ALA A 203 -8.37 26.08 -4.83
CA ALA A 203 -8.66 26.15 -6.26
C ALA A 203 -8.24 27.52 -6.85
N PRO A 204 -7.76 27.58 -8.10
CA PRO A 204 -7.34 28.82 -8.74
C PRO A 204 -8.44 29.88 -8.86
N SER A 205 -9.71 29.48 -8.95
CA SER A 205 -10.85 30.41 -9.03
C SER A 205 -11.70 30.47 -7.77
N THR A 206 -12.30 31.65 -7.54
CA THR A 206 -13.27 31.95 -6.49
C THR A 206 -14.65 31.33 -6.72
N PHE A 207 -14.83 30.52 -7.77
CA PHE A 207 -16.12 30.01 -8.20
C PHE A 207 -16.39 28.62 -7.59
N MET A 208 -17.29 28.55 -6.61
CA MET A 208 -17.99 27.29 -6.30
C MET A 208 -19.30 27.27 -7.09
N PRO A 209 -19.66 26.14 -7.74
CA PRO A 209 -20.99 25.98 -8.31
C PRO A 209 -22.06 26.25 -7.25
N SER A 210 -23.08 27.05 -7.58
CA SER A 210 -24.16 27.48 -6.68
C SER A 210 -25.12 26.35 -6.28
N ASN A 211 -24.90 25.13 -6.78
CA ASN A 211 -25.74 23.95 -6.63
C ASN A 211 -25.03 22.79 -5.89
N ILE A 212 -24.20 23.07 -4.88
CA ILE A 212 -23.69 22.05 -3.94
C ILE A 212 -24.71 21.86 -2.80
N MET A 213 -25.97 21.61 -3.16
CA MET A 213 -26.96 21.10 -2.20
C MET A 213 -27.15 19.62 -2.49
N VAL A 214 -26.79 18.79 -1.51
CA VAL A 214 -26.95 17.34 -1.60
C VAL A 214 -28.17 16.97 -0.78
N GLU A 215 -29.30 16.72 -1.45
CA GLU A 215 -30.53 16.27 -0.79
C GLU A 215 -30.37 14.89 -0.12
N LYS A 216 -29.50 14.05 -0.70
CA LYS A 216 -29.20 12.70 -0.22
C LYS A 216 -27.72 12.39 -0.41
N LEU A 217 -27.05 12.03 0.68
CA LEU A 217 -25.64 11.61 0.64
C LEU A 217 -25.48 10.28 -0.10
N HIS A 218 -24.69 10.27 -1.18
CA HIS A 218 -24.35 9.06 -1.94
C HIS A 218 -22.90 8.60 -1.70
N LEU A 219 -22.55 7.39 -2.17
CA LEU A 219 -21.19 6.84 -2.03
C LEU A 219 -20.11 7.69 -2.71
N TRP A 220 -20.46 8.35 -3.82
CA TRP A 220 -19.57 9.26 -4.55
C TRP A 220 -19.40 10.64 -3.90
N ASP A 221 -20.13 10.92 -2.81
CA ASP A 221 -20.02 12.17 -2.06
C ASP A 221 -19.09 12.05 -0.84
N LEU A 222 -18.92 10.83 -0.31
CA LEU A 222 -18.25 10.59 0.97
C LEU A 222 -16.84 11.20 1.05
N LYS A 223 -15.97 10.93 0.06
CA LYS A 223 -14.58 11.43 0.06
C LYS A 223 -14.49 12.95 0.01
N TYR A 224 -15.42 13.59 -0.71
CA TYR A 224 -15.45 15.04 -0.87
C TYR A 224 -15.86 15.72 0.44
N PHE A 225 -16.95 15.27 1.05
CA PHE A 225 -17.43 15.83 2.31
C PHE A 225 -16.59 15.43 3.51
N GLU A 226 -15.98 14.25 3.54
CA GLU A 226 -15.01 13.86 4.57
C GLU A 226 -13.85 14.87 4.62
N ARG A 227 -13.27 15.22 3.46
CA ARG A 227 -12.21 16.23 3.38
C ARG A 227 -12.67 17.60 3.89
N LEU A 228 -13.86 18.05 3.49
CA LEU A 228 -14.40 19.34 3.92
C LEU A 228 -14.71 19.36 5.42
N PHE A 229 -15.32 18.29 5.94
CA PHE A 229 -15.60 18.10 7.36
C PHE A 229 -14.31 18.15 8.18
N LEU A 230 -13.27 17.41 7.78
CA LEU A 230 -11.99 17.42 8.47
C LEU A 230 -11.36 18.81 8.51
N ARG A 231 -11.44 19.55 7.40
CA ARG A 231 -10.92 20.91 7.30
C ARG A 231 -11.68 21.88 8.21
N GLU A 232 -13.00 21.84 8.21
CA GLU A 232 -13.82 22.79 8.97
C GLU A 232 -13.78 22.51 10.48
N HIS A 233 -13.84 21.23 10.86
CA HIS A 233 -13.87 20.85 12.27
C HIS A 233 -12.49 20.87 12.95
N TYR A 234 -11.42 20.53 12.23
CA TYR A 234 -10.08 20.43 12.82
C TYR A 234 -9.13 21.57 12.41
N GLN A 235 -9.52 22.41 11.44
CA GLN A 235 -8.69 23.52 10.92
C GLN A 235 -7.30 23.08 10.45
N ILE A 236 -7.14 21.80 10.08
CA ILE A 236 -5.87 21.26 9.59
C ILE A 236 -5.79 21.50 8.09
N ASN A 237 -4.86 22.35 7.67
CA ASN A 237 -4.44 22.47 6.29
C ASN A 237 -3.25 21.54 6.03
N SER A 238 -3.42 20.56 5.15
CA SER A 238 -2.37 19.60 4.81
C SER A 238 -1.13 20.26 4.20
N ALA A 239 -1.28 21.40 3.52
CA ALA A 239 -0.17 22.15 2.94
C ALA A 239 0.72 22.78 4.04
N ASP A 240 0.11 23.33 5.08
CA ASP A 240 0.85 23.98 6.18
C ASP A 240 1.62 22.95 7.01
N VAL A 241 1.03 21.77 7.22
CA VAL A 241 1.67 20.65 7.93
C VAL A 241 2.88 20.10 7.16
N ARG A 242 2.87 20.14 5.82
CA ARG A 242 3.95 19.62 4.97
C ARG A 242 5.29 20.32 5.23
N ALA A 243 5.26 21.61 5.58
CA ALA A 243 6.46 22.39 5.88
C ALA A 243 7.28 21.84 7.06
N TYR A 244 6.63 21.08 7.96
CA TYR A 244 7.27 20.48 9.13
C TYR A 244 7.94 19.14 8.86
N PHE A 245 7.86 18.59 7.65
CA PHE A 245 8.42 17.28 7.34
C PHE A 245 9.43 17.30 6.19
N PRO A 246 10.59 17.98 6.33
CA PRO A 246 11.70 17.82 5.40
C PRO A 246 12.17 16.36 5.35
N LEU A 247 12.32 15.80 4.16
CA LEU A 247 12.69 14.40 3.94
C LEU A 247 13.91 13.99 4.76
N ASP A 248 15.00 14.76 4.71
CA ASP A 248 16.24 14.42 5.42
C ASP A 248 16.06 14.41 6.94
N ARG A 249 15.23 15.32 7.48
CA ARG A 249 14.94 15.37 8.91
C ARG A 249 14.08 14.18 9.34
N VAL A 250 13.04 13.87 8.57
CA VAL A 250 12.18 12.71 8.81
C VAL A 250 12.99 11.41 8.76
N VAL A 251 13.87 11.24 7.76
CA VAL A 251 14.72 10.05 7.65
C VAL A 251 15.68 9.98 8.84
N THR A 252 16.35 11.08 9.19
CA THR A 252 17.29 11.11 10.33
C THR A 252 16.57 10.76 11.63
N GLY A 253 15.44 11.41 11.92
CA GLY A 253 14.65 11.14 13.13
C GLY A 253 14.13 9.70 13.18
N MET A 254 13.72 9.12 12.04
CA MET A 254 13.32 7.72 11.94
C MET A 254 14.49 6.76 12.24
N LEU A 255 15.69 7.03 11.71
CA LEU A 255 16.87 6.21 11.97
C LEU A 255 17.30 6.30 13.44
N GLU A 256 17.42 7.50 14.00
CA GLU A 256 17.75 7.71 15.43
C GLU A 256 16.71 7.09 16.37
N PHE A 257 15.45 7.12 15.98
CA PHE A 257 14.40 6.42 16.71
C PHE A 257 14.63 4.91 16.71
N ALA A 258 14.94 4.33 15.56
CA ALA A 258 15.20 2.89 15.46
C ALA A 258 16.49 2.48 16.19
N GLU A 259 17.55 3.29 16.14
CA GLU A 259 18.76 3.07 16.93
C GLU A 259 18.43 2.93 18.43
N ARG A 260 17.66 3.88 18.97
CA ARG A 260 17.24 3.87 20.38
C ARG A 260 16.29 2.72 20.73
N LEU A 261 15.31 2.45 19.88
CA LEU A 261 14.28 1.45 20.16
C LEU A 261 14.85 0.02 20.10
N PHE A 262 15.74 -0.25 19.15
CA PHE A 262 16.22 -1.61 18.88
C PHE A 262 17.65 -1.87 19.36
N GLY A 263 18.35 -0.85 19.88
CA GLY A 263 19.74 -0.99 20.34
C GLY A 263 20.68 -1.32 19.19
N ILE A 264 20.54 -0.59 18.09
CA ILE A 264 21.33 -0.77 16.86
C ILE A 264 22.04 0.53 16.50
N LYS A 265 23.13 0.42 15.73
CA LYS A 265 23.80 1.56 15.11
C LYS A 265 23.61 1.52 13.60
N ILE A 266 23.14 2.62 13.03
CA ILE A 266 22.94 2.80 11.59
C ILE A 266 23.96 3.82 11.09
N VAL A 267 24.84 3.39 10.20
CA VAL A 267 25.92 4.22 9.67
C VAL A 267 25.73 4.39 8.17
N GLU A 268 25.62 5.64 7.73
CA GLU A 268 25.61 5.98 6.30
C GLU A 268 27.01 5.83 5.70
N ILE A 269 27.11 5.09 4.61
CA ILE A 269 28.35 4.93 3.84
C ILE A 269 28.39 6.04 2.81
N LYS A 270 29.29 7.00 3.04
CA LYS A 270 29.53 8.11 2.11
C LYS A 270 30.37 7.62 0.92
N ASP A 271 30.11 8.22 -0.25
CA ASP A 271 30.86 8.00 -1.49
C ASP A 271 30.89 6.53 -1.98
N ASP A 272 29.79 5.80 -1.79
CA ASP A 272 29.67 4.44 -2.30
C ASP A 272 29.45 4.44 -3.82
N ASN A 273 30.43 3.92 -4.56
CA ASN A 273 30.36 3.79 -6.02
C ASN A 273 29.40 2.69 -6.50
N ASN A 274 28.81 1.90 -5.61
CA ASN A 274 27.88 0.82 -5.95
C ASN A 274 26.41 1.25 -5.98
N VAL A 275 26.11 2.55 -5.87
CA VAL A 275 24.75 3.07 -5.97
C VAL A 275 24.33 3.32 -7.42
N TRP A 276 23.06 3.05 -7.75
CA TRP A 276 22.53 3.21 -9.11
C TRP A 276 22.08 4.63 -9.45
N GLY A 277 22.07 5.55 -8.47
CA GLY A 277 21.56 6.90 -8.66
C GLY A 277 22.10 7.87 -7.62
N ARG A 278 22.09 9.17 -7.95
CA ARG A 278 22.67 10.24 -7.10
C ARG A 278 21.93 10.45 -5.78
N ASN A 279 20.65 10.09 -5.73
CA ASN A 279 19.80 10.27 -4.54
C ASN A 279 19.73 9.00 -3.68
N VAL A 280 20.45 7.95 -4.07
CA VAL A 280 20.46 6.67 -3.35
C VAL A 280 21.46 6.76 -2.21
N ARG A 281 21.00 6.44 -1.01
CA ARG A 281 21.82 6.46 0.22
C ARG A 281 22.04 5.03 0.70
N HIS A 282 23.28 4.66 1.02
CA HIS A 282 23.62 3.33 1.51
C HIS A 282 23.90 3.38 3.02
N PHE A 283 23.28 2.47 3.76
CA PHE A 283 23.43 2.36 5.20
C PHE A 283 23.82 0.94 5.61
N LYS A 284 24.73 0.85 6.59
CA LYS A 284 25.03 -0.39 7.31
C LYS A 284 24.44 -0.35 8.71
N VAL A 285 23.99 -1.52 9.18
CA VAL A 285 23.37 -1.69 10.49
C VAL A 285 24.23 -2.63 11.34
N PHE A 286 24.54 -2.19 12.55
CA PHE A 286 25.36 -2.91 13.51
C PHE A 286 24.61 -3.10 14.83
N ASP A 287 24.96 -4.15 15.57
CA ASP A 287 24.56 -4.28 16.97
C ASP A 287 25.20 -3.15 17.80
N ASP A 288 24.40 -2.50 18.64
CA ASP A 288 24.83 -1.48 19.60
C ASP A 288 24.30 -1.78 21.01
N SER A 289 23.87 -3.02 21.25
CA SER A 289 23.31 -3.45 22.55
C SER A 289 24.38 -3.68 23.63
N GLY A 290 25.64 -3.30 23.36
CA GLY A 290 26.80 -3.54 24.24
C GLY A 290 27.26 -5.00 24.32
N ARG A 291 26.63 -5.91 23.57
CA ARG A 291 26.94 -7.35 23.54
C ARG A 291 27.87 -7.75 22.40
N SER A 292 27.79 -7.04 21.28
CA SER A 292 28.58 -7.27 20.07
C SER A 292 28.65 -5.98 19.24
N SER A 293 29.62 -5.90 18.33
CA SER A 293 29.68 -4.87 17.27
C SER A 293 29.48 -5.51 15.89
N ALA A 294 28.75 -6.63 15.83
CA ALA A 294 28.53 -7.38 14.61
C ALA A 294 27.68 -6.59 13.61
N GLU A 295 28.07 -6.65 12.34
CA GLU A 295 27.24 -6.17 11.23
C GLU A 295 26.02 -7.09 11.07
N TYR A 296 24.83 -6.51 11.17
CA TYR A 296 23.57 -7.18 10.88
C TYR A 296 23.25 -7.20 9.40
N GLY A 297 23.62 -6.17 8.65
CA GLY A 297 23.44 -6.10 7.20
C GLY A 297 23.39 -4.66 6.71
N SER A 298 22.87 -4.47 5.50
CA SER A 298 22.85 -3.15 4.86
C SER A 298 21.58 -2.90 4.07
N PHE A 299 21.23 -1.62 3.87
CA PHE A 299 20.15 -1.24 2.98
C PHE A 299 20.48 -0.01 2.15
N TYR A 300 19.91 0.03 0.94
CA TYR A 300 19.96 1.16 0.04
C TYR A 300 18.60 1.85 0.06
N PHE A 301 18.57 3.13 0.38
CA PHE A 301 17.37 3.95 0.39
C PHE A 301 17.32 4.82 -0.86
N ASP A 302 16.27 4.64 -1.66
CA ASP A 302 15.99 5.48 -2.83
C ASP A 302 14.61 6.13 -2.69
N PRO A 303 14.55 7.44 -2.39
CA PRO A 303 13.29 8.14 -2.15
C PRO A 303 12.48 8.47 -3.41
N PHE A 304 13.04 8.28 -4.62
CA PHE A 304 12.50 8.88 -5.84
C PHE A 304 12.26 7.87 -6.97
N GLN A 305 11.62 6.76 -6.64
CA GLN A 305 11.25 5.71 -7.59
C GLN A 305 9.81 5.86 -8.07
N GLN A 306 9.47 5.20 -9.18
CA GLN A 306 8.10 5.21 -9.73
C GLN A 306 7.08 4.47 -8.85
N LYS A 307 7.55 3.61 -7.94
CA LYS A 307 6.68 2.85 -7.04
C LYS A 307 7.42 2.44 -5.77
N SER A 308 6.82 2.74 -4.61
CA SER A 308 7.34 2.30 -3.32
C SER A 308 7.37 0.78 -3.19
N ARG A 309 8.56 0.19 -3.01
CA ARG A 309 8.77 -1.26 -2.92
C ARG A 309 9.95 -1.58 -2.00
N ILE A 310 9.89 -2.77 -1.40
CA ILE A 310 11.03 -3.37 -0.68
C ILE A 310 11.50 -4.54 -1.50
N PHE A 311 12.76 -4.53 -1.92
CA PHE A 311 13.42 -5.68 -2.52
C PHE A 311 14.49 -6.21 -1.58
N MET A 312 14.63 -7.53 -1.50
CA MET A 312 15.54 -8.19 -0.56
C MET A 312 16.42 -9.16 -1.35
N PRO A 313 17.43 -8.64 -2.07
CA PRO A 313 18.28 -9.48 -2.92
C PRO A 313 19.05 -10.54 -2.13
N ILE A 314 19.34 -10.29 -0.84
CA ILE A 314 20.12 -11.20 0.00
C ILE A 314 19.43 -11.35 1.35
N ALA A 315 19.27 -12.60 1.79
CA ALA A 315 18.83 -12.97 3.13
C ALA A 315 20.03 -13.38 3.99
N ARG A 316 19.85 -13.32 5.32
CA ARG A 316 20.84 -13.84 6.27
C ARG A 316 21.00 -15.35 6.08
N SER A 317 22.24 -15.82 6.02
CA SER A 317 22.57 -17.24 6.09
C SER A 317 23.87 -17.42 6.84
N ASP A 318 23.86 -18.23 7.89
CA ASP A 318 25.07 -18.55 8.64
C ASP A 318 25.99 -19.48 7.84
N SER A 319 25.42 -20.48 7.16
CA SER A 319 26.17 -21.45 6.34
C SER A 319 26.83 -20.84 5.11
N LEU A 320 26.19 -19.85 4.49
CA LEU A 320 26.74 -19.11 3.35
C LEU A 320 27.51 -17.85 3.78
N ASN A 321 27.53 -17.55 5.08
CA ASN A 321 28.09 -16.33 5.66
C ASN A 321 27.59 -15.06 4.96
N THR A 322 26.29 -15.02 4.63
CA THR A 322 25.67 -13.87 3.97
C THR A 322 25.01 -12.95 4.97
N LYS A 323 25.22 -11.64 4.77
CA LYS A 323 24.50 -10.59 5.49
C LYS A 323 23.33 -10.11 4.63
N PRO A 324 22.14 -9.89 5.22
CA PRO A 324 20.97 -9.44 4.48
C PRO A 324 21.19 -8.06 3.87
N VAL A 325 20.68 -7.89 2.65
CA VAL A 325 20.70 -6.64 1.90
C VAL A 325 19.28 -6.28 1.49
N VAL A 326 18.90 -5.01 1.66
CA VAL A 326 17.56 -4.50 1.31
C VAL A 326 17.66 -3.29 0.38
N PHE A 327 16.83 -3.24 -0.67
CA PHE A 327 16.55 -2.02 -1.41
C PHE A 327 15.22 -1.45 -0.93
N PHE A 328 15.30 -0.32 -0.24
CA PHE A 328 14.20 0.44 0.31
C PHE A 328 13.83 1.56 -0.65
N LEU A 329 12.89 1.27 -1.54
CA LEU A 329 12.46 2.19 -2.58
C LEU A 329 11.16 2.88 -2.17
N MET A 330 11.12 4.20 -2.30
CA MET A 330 9.94 5.02 -2.08
C MET A 330 9.60 5.82 -3.33
N ASP A 331 8.32 6.05 -3.51
CA ASP A 331 7.78 7.00 -4.47
C ASP A 331 7.35 8.25 -3.72
N PHE A 332 8.30 9.17 -3.59
CA PHE A 332 7.99 10.54 -3.20
C PHE A 332 7.94 11.48 -4.40
N THR A 333 8.14 11.00 -5.64
CA THR A 333 8.09 11.83 -6.86
C THR A 333 6.64 12.10 -7.26
N HIS A 334 5.75 11.12 -7.21
CA HIS A 334 4.33 11.25 -7.54
C HIS A 334 3.51 11.69 -6.32
N GLY A 335 3.92 12.81 -5.73
CA GLY A 335 3.06 13.57 -4.83
C GLY A 335 2.02 14.32 -5.65
N SER A 336 0.81 14.46 -5.12
CA SER A 336 -0.19 15.38 -5.64
C SER A 336 0.41 16.80 -5.71
N GLY A 337 0.77 17.26 -6.91
CA GLY A 337 1.24 18.61 -7.23
C GLY A 337 0.99 18.98 -8.70
N THR A 338 0.90 20.27 -9.02
CA THR A 338 0.82 20.79 -10.40
C THR A 338 2.02 20.41 -11.27
N VAL A 339 1.95 20.68 -12.57
CA VAL A 339 3.14 20.71 -13.45
C VAL A 339 4.19 21.72 -12.92
N PHE A 340 3.76 22.84 -12.34
CA PHE A 340 4.66 23.80 -11.67
C PHE A 340 5.28 23.21 -10.39
N ASP A 341 4.49 22.52 -9.57
CA ASP A 341 4.96 21.81 -8.38
C ASP A 341 5.88 20.66 -8.78
N GLN A 342 5.69 19.99 -9.91
CA GLN A 342 6.62 18.96 -10.38
C GLN A 342 7.97 19.54 -10.76
N LEU A 343 8.00 20.71 -11.40
CA LEU A 343 9.23 21.45 -11.72
C LEU A 343 9.91 22.01 -10.47
N GLU A 344 9.14 22.59 -9.55
CA GLU A 344 9.66 23.08 -8.27
C GLU A 344 10.12 21.92 -7.37
N LYS A 345 9.39 20.81 -7.37
CA LYS A 345 9.76 19.58 -6.68
C LYS A 345 10.99 18.93 -7.30
N GLN A 346 11.14 18.90 -8.62
CA GLN A 346 12.39 18.50 -9.25
C GLN A 346 13.55 19.42 -8.85
N LYS A 347 13.32 20.73 -8.70
CA LYS A 347 14.32 21.68 -8.18
C LYS A 347 14.63 21.44 -6.71
N LEU A 348 13.62 21.21 -5.87
CA LEU A 348 13.76 20.89 -4.44
C LEU A 348 14.46 19.54 -4.26
N GLN A 349 14.16 18.55 -5.08
CA GLN A 349 14.85 17.25 -5.13
C GLN A 349 16.31 17.41 -5.55
N ALA A 350 16.58 18.19 -6.60
CA ALA A 350 17.93 18.53 -7.01
C ALA A 350 18.70 19.34 -5.94
N ALA A 351 17.98 20.03 -5.05
CA ALA A 351 18.53 20.81 -3.95
C ALA A 351 18.50 20.09 -2.57
N GLY A 352 18.01 18.84 -2.49
CA GLY A 352 17.90 18.08 -1.23
C GLY A 352 16.87 18.62 -0.22
N LYS A 353 15.81 19.29 -0.68
CA LYS A 353 14.80 19.99 0.16
C LYS A 353 13.38 19.46 -0.03
N GLU A 354 13.22 18.19 -0.36
CA GLU A 354 11.90 17.58 -0.52
C GLU A 354 11.11 17.63 0.81
N LEU A 355 9.82 17.98 0.74
CA LEU A 355 8.92 18.03 1.88
C LEU A 355 7.86 16.93 1.76
N LEU A 356 7.62 16.21 2.85
CA LEU A 356 6.68 15.09 2.92
C LEU A 356 5.35 15.51 3.52
N ASN A 357 4.27 14.91 3.02
CA ASN A 357 3.00 14.94 3.74
C ASN A 357 3.02 13.92 4.88
N PHE A 358 2.22 14.13 5.93
CA PHE A 358 2.16 13.21 7.07
C PHE A 358 1.85 11.75 6.67
N SER A 359 1.00 11.54 5.65
CA SER A 359 0.73 10.20 5.14
C SER A 359 1.97 9.53 4.53
N GLN A 360 2.87 10.29 3.90
CA GLN A 360 4.14 9.80 3.37
C GLN A 360 5.11 9.48 4.51
N VAL A 361 5.13 10.27 5.59
CA VAL A 361 5.90 9.96 6.81
C VAL A 361 5.45 8.62 7.41
N VAL A 362 4.14 8.42 7.60
CA VAL A 362 3.59 7.15 8.09
C VAL A 362 3.94 5.98 7.17
N GLN A 363 3.87 6.17 5.84
CA GLN A 363 4.28 5.15 4.88
C GLN A 363 5.76 4.82 4.95
N LEU A 364 6.63 5.82 5.13
CA LEU A 364 8.08 5.64 5.29
C LEU A 364 8.37 4.76 6.50
N PHE A 365 7.82 5.10 7.67
CA PHE A 365 7.95 4.29 8.89
C PHE A 365 7.45 2.86 8.68
N GLY A 366 6.27 2.70 8.07
CA GLY A 366 5.72 1.38 7.79
C GLY A 366 6.59 0.55 6.86
N LYS A 367 7.20 1.16 5.84
CA LYS A 367 8.11 0.45 4.93
C LYS A 367 9.44 0.12 5.60
N PHE A 368 9.94 1.02 6.44
CA PHE A 368 11.14 0.78 7.23
C PHE A 368 10.97 -0.38 8.23
N GLY A 369 9.75 -0.63 8.72
CA GLY A 369 9.45 -1.85 9.49
C GLY A 369 9.79 -3.16 8.76
N PHE A 370 9.60 -3.23 7.44
CA PHE A 370 10.04 -4.39 6.65
C PHE A 370 11.56 -4.48 6.55
N VAL A 371 12.24 -3.34 6.40
CA VAL A 371 13.71 -3.27 6.37
C VAL A 371 14.27 -3.80 7.68
N LEU A 372 13.76 -3.32 8.81
CA LEU A 372 14.17 -3.76 10.15
C LEU A 372 13.92 -5.25 10.36
N GLN A 373 12.73 -5.75 10.01
CA GLN A 373 12.40 -7.17 10.18
C GLN A 373 13.34 -8.08 9.38
N HIS A 374 13.72 -7.67 8.16
CA HIS A 374 14.65 -8.44 7.34
C HIS A 374 16.10 -8.37 7.84
N LEU A 375 16.57 -7.18 8.23
CA LEU A 375 17.96 -6.98 8.66
C LEU A 375 18.25 -7.52 10.06
N LEU A 376 17.32 -7.37 11.00
CA LEU A 376 17.54 -7.72 12.41
C LEU A 376 17.24 -9.19 12.73
N THR A 377 16.91 -10.00 11.71
CA THR A 377 16.66 -11.42 11.89
C THR A 377 17.90 -12.13 12.47
N GLN A 378 17.68 -12.98 13.47
CA GLN A 378 18.71 -13.84 14.08
C GLN A 378 18.54 -15.30 13.66
N VAL A 379 17.77 -15.55 12.61
CA VAL A 379 17.57 -16.89 12.05
C VAL A 379 18.72 -17.19 11.10
N ASP A 380 19.28 -18.39 11.22
CA ASP A 380 20.52 -18.77 10.53
C ASP A 380 20.28 -19.30 9.11
N TYR A 381 19.03 -19.65 8.80
CA TYR A 381 18.59 -20.16 7.50
C TYR A 381 17.91 -19.06 6.69
N SER A 382 18.42 -18.80 5.48
CA SER A 382 17.89 -17.78 4.55
C SER A 382 16.42 -17.97 4.18
N GLU A 383 15.98 -19.22 4.21
CA GLU A 383 14.63 -19.65 3.96
C GLU A 383 13.74 -19.19 5.13
N LEU A 384 14.19 -19.32 6.36
CA LEU A 384 13.36 -18.99 7.52
C LEU A 384 13.47 -17.54 7.97
N GLY A 385 14.61 -16.89 7.68
CA GLY A 385 14.93 -15.56 8.18
C GLY A 385 14.24 -14.41 7.47
N GLY A 386 14.18 -13.28 8.18
CA GLY A 386 13.68 -12.02 7.66
C GLY A 386 12.20 -12.08 7.30
N LEU A 387 11.88 -11.78 6.04
CA LEU A 387 10.51 -11.73 5.52
C LEU A 387 10.07 -13.00 4.74
N THR A 388 10.90 -14.05 4.72
CA THR A 388 10.71 -15.20 3.81
C THR A 388 9.71 -16.24 4.34
N ASN A 389 9.70 -16.49 5.66
CA ASN A 389 8.87 -17.53 6.30
C ASN A 389 7.97 -16.93 7.38
N ILE A 390 7.14 -15.96 7.00
CA ILE A 390 6.16 -15.35 7.89
C ILE A 390 4.76 -15.75 7.45
N GLU A 391 3.92 -16.08 8.41
CA GLU A 391 2.51 -16.34 8.19
C GLU A 391 1.82 -15.13 7.52
N VAL A 392 0.99 -15.41 6.52
CA VAL A 392 0.55 -14.37 5.57
C VAL A 392 -0.29 -13.28 6.24
N ASP A 393 -1.02 -13.62 7.29
CA ASP A 393 -1.84 -12.72 8.09
C ASP A 393 -1.05 -11.92 9.14
N THR A 394 0.21 -12.28 9.42
CA THR A 394 1.11 -11.52 10.30
C THR A 394 2.20 -10.76 9.55
N PHE A 395 2.32 -10.98 8.23
CA PHE A 395 3.36 -10.36 7.38
C PHE A 395 3.52 -8.85 7.58
N ASN A 396 2.41 -8.12 7.76
CA ASN A 396 2.45 -6.67 7.93
C ASN A 396 2.58 -6.21 9.40
N MET A 397 2.77 -7.11 10.38
CA MET A 397 2.71 -6.76 11.81
C MET A 397 3.77 -5.72 12.18
N VAL A 398 5.04 -5.94 11.83
CA VAL A 398 6.13 -4.99 12.15
C VAL A 398 5.96 -3.69 11.37
N SER A 399 5.49 -3.76 10.12
CA SER A 399 5.13 -2.58 9.34
C SER A 399 4.05 -1.74 10.02
N HIS A 400 2.98 -2.36 10.52
CA HIS A 400 1.92 -1.64 11.24
C HIS A 400 2.40 -1.10 12.58
N PHE A 401 3.19 -1.86 13.33
CA PHE A 401 3.80 -1.39 14.57
C PHE A 401 4.60 -0.11 14.32
N MET A 402 5.44 -0.07 13.27
CA MET A 402 6.21 1.13 12.96
C MET A 402 5.35 2.34 12.59
N LYS A 403 4.18 2.13 11.96
CA LYS A 403 3.23 3.20 11.62
C LYS A 403 2.58 3.86 12.84
N LEU A 404 2.57 3.21 14.01
CA LEU A 404 1.95 3.77 15.22
C LEU A 404 2.79 4.88 15.86
N TRP A 405 4.11 4.85 15.69
CA TRP A 405 5.02 5.82 16.31
C TRP A 405 4.80 7.27 15.86
N PRO A 406 4.71 7.58 14.55
CA PRO A 406 4.40 8.94 14.13
C PRO A 406 2.96 9.37 14.49
N LEU A 407 2.08 8.47 14.93
CA LEU A 407 0.71 8.82 15.37
C LEU A 407 0.63 9.14 16.86
N ASN A 408 1.41 8.46 17.69
CA ASN A 408 1.23 8.47 19.15
C ASN A 408 2.39 9.08 19.93
N SER A 409 3.57 9.28 19.34
CA SER A 409 4.76 9.73 20.06
C SER A 409 5.26 11.08 19.56
N TYR A 410 4.90 12.13 20.30
CA TYR A 410 5.40 13.49 20.03
C TYR A 410 6.94 13.58 19.94
N PRO A 411 7.75 12.88 20.77
CA PRO A 411 9.22 12.93 20.64
C PRO A 411 9.75 12.34 19.33
N VAL A 412 9.02 11.40 18.72
CA VAL A 412 9.38 10.81 17.42
C VAL A 412 9.11 11.82 16.31
N ILE A 413 7.95 12.49 16.37
CA ILE A 413 7.60 13.57 15.43
C ILE A 413 8.51 14.78 15.62
N ALA A 414 8.83 15.18 16.86
CA ALA A 414 9.66 16.36 17.14
C ALA A 414 11.14 16.17 16.76
N GLY A 415 11.59 14.93 16.58
CA GLY A 415 12.90 14.61 16.01
C GLY A 415 12.92 14.58 14.49
N CYS A 416 11.73 14.60 13.86
CA CYS A 416 11.55 14.76 12.42
C CYS A 416 11.36 16.25 12.09
#